data_AF-A0A7C2NX86-F1
#
_entry.id   AF-A0A7C2NX86-F1
#
_cell.length_a   1.000
_cell.length_b   1.000
_cell.length_c   1.000
_cell.angle_alpha   90.00
_cell.angle_beta   90.00
_cell.angle_gamma   90.00
#
_symmetry.space_group_name_H-M   'P 1'
#
loop_
_entity.id
_entity.type
_entity.pdbx_description
1 polymer ?
#
loop_
_entity_poly.entity_id
_entity_poly.type
_entity_poly.pdbx_seq_one_letter_code
_entity_poly.pdbx_strand_id
1 'polypeptide(L)'
;MNAIPAAAVLLWLTVTVAASEIPFRLLPGFHWGVSSPEQVREAWLEGTVRAVMLAPGTFDADKPTQLILYATPNGNSIEQTLGSARSESTDWHYDIQHVAAQVRRWRAVNSQQNVVVVVVEPVGLSWPAWKNAQADGPDKIRSVVEALRAWLPGEPIVTLAGHSGGGSFLFGFLDAAESVPNWVDRILFLDANYSWDDAAGHGGKLLAWLRHDENRHLIVLAYDDREITLNGKKVVGPTGGTFRATERMRQRFAQDVELSSSTTGPFQTTTGLDGRLVLYVHPNPENKILHTALVGEMNGLLHGLTYGKNSAWGTFGGPRAYAEFMQPAAGIPPRREDAVGAAELIQRVGQLPFREYEFAVTGELLAGNLPESHRQWQTIRTEFSDANGRTHTAEYQVLPDYLSVGSDADFVRVPLTPQTAQRIADAFGCSLPTRKMVEDITRVATVRLRPQPLTQDREAVATFVQHHRLIEEQWGNRPRGLVAGIKKDVVITNRLGERPQRVAIYGWHHPDGRPIQDLTIVHRNGYVDYSHGVRLVRREILVDGRPRDIRHVLIDPVLHPLLSDEGPVTHPSY
;
A
#
# COMPACT_ATOMS: atom_id res chain seq x y z
N MET A 1 -12.22 -64.48 -8.23
CA MET A 1 -13.01 -63.53 -9.02
C MET A 1 -13.73 -62.61 -8.06
N ASN A 2 -13.73 -61.32 -8.40
CA ASN A 2 -14.38 -60.18 -7.75
C ASN A 2 -13.65 -59.51 -6.59
N ALA A 3 -13.39 -58.22 -6.84
CA ALA A 3 -12.75 -57.22 -6.02
C ALA A 3 -13.69 -56.67 -4.93
N ILE A 4 -13.11 -56.20 -3.82
CA ILE A 4 -13.73 -55.30 -2.85
C ILE A 4 -12.67 -54.22 -2.52
N PRO A 5 -13.02 -52.92 -2.56
CA PRO A 5 -12.03 -51.84 -2.60
C PRO A 5 -11.43 -51.54 -1.23
N ALA A 6 -10.17 -51.11 -1.24
CA ALA A 6 -9.47 -50.57 -0.08
C ALA A 6 -10.13 -49.25 0.34
N ALA A 7 -10.76 -49.23 1.51
CA ALA A 7 -11.21 -48.02 2.16
C ALA A 7 -9.98 -47.20 2.60
N ALA A 8 -9.79 -46.04 1.97
CA ALA A 8 -8.86 -45.03 2.44
C ALA A 8 -9.44 -44.40 3.72
N VAL A 9 -8.91 -44.79 4.87
CA VAL A 9 -9.17 -44.13 6.15
C VAL A 9 -8.41 -42.80 6.13
N LEU A 10 -9.14 -41.72 5.84
CA LEU A 10 -8.63 -40.36 6.00
C LEU A 10 -8.56 -40.05 7.50
N LEU A 11 -7.36 -40.17 8.08
CA LEU A 11 -7.10 -39.80 9.47
C LEU A 11 -7.17 -38.27 9.57
N TRP A 12 -8.28 -37.74 10.06
CA TRP A 12 -8.38 -36.33 10.44
C TRP A 12 -7.53 -36.12 11.69
N LEU A 13 -6.36 -35.50 11.51
CA LEU A 13 -5.57 -34.92 12.60
C LEU A 13 -6.36 -33.74 13.17
N THR A 14 -7.20 -34.02 14.18
CA THR A 14 -7.71 -32.98 15.08
C THR A 14 -6.54 -32.50 15.94
N VAL A 15 -5.83 -31.47 15.46
CA VAL A 15 -4.91 -30.72 16.31
C VAL A 15 -5.78 -29.88 17.25
N THR A 16 -6.04 -30.41 18.44
CA THR A 16 -6.47 -29.60 19.58
C THR A 16 -5.28 -28.75 20.03
N VAL A 17 -5.10 -27.58 19.40
CA VAL A 17 -4.24 -26.55 19.96
C VAL A 17 -4.93 -26.06 21.23
N ALA A 18 -4.38 -26.40 22.39
CA ALA A 18 -4.66 -25.67 23.61
C ALA A 18 -4.13 -24.25 23.40
N ALA A 19 -5.00 -23.36 22.91
CA ALA A 19 -4.67 -21.97 22.66
C ALA A 19 -4.50 -21.28 24.02
N SER A 20 -3.25 -21.03 24.40
CA SER A 20 -2.94 -19.90 25.29
C SER A 20 -3.22 -18.63 24.48
N GLU A 21 -4.49 -18.24 24.38
CA GLU A 21 -4.91 -17.03 23.68
C GLU A 21 -4.53 -15.81 24.51
N ILE A 22 -3.32 -15.29 24.32
CA ILE A 22 -3.18 -13.84 24.33
C ILE A 22 -3.72 -13.40 22.96
N PRO A 23 -4.93 -12.84 22.87
CA PRO A 23 -5.41 -12.35 21.58
C PRO A 23 -4.40 -11.31 21.09
N PHE A 24 -3.81 -11.55 19.90
CA PHE A 24 -2.95 -10.58 19.23
C PHE A 24 -3.72 -9.26 19.12
N ARG A 25 -3.36 -8.30 19.96
CA ARG A 25 -4.11 -7.05 20.10
C ARG A 25 -3.63 -6.09 19.02
N LEU A 26 -4.58 -5.60 18.22
CA LEU A 26 -4.31 -4.52 17.27
C LEU A 26 -3.87 -3.27 18.03
N LEU A 27 -2.82 -2.64 17.53
CA LEU A 27 -2.41 -1.30 17.95
C LEU A 27 -3.52 -0.29 17.61
N PRO A 28 -3.66 0.81 18.38
CA PRO A 28 -4.68 1.82 18.10
C PRO A 28 -4.61 2.38 16.67
N GLY A 29 -5.72 2.28 15.95
CA GLY A 29 -5.83 2.73 14.56
C GLY A 29 -5.26 1.76 13.53
N PHE A 30 -4.79 0.57 13.94
CA PHE A 30 -4.35 -0.47 13.02
C PHE A 30 -5.48 -1.47 12.71
N HIS A 31 -5.39 -2.08 11.54
CA HIS A 31 -6.17 -3.23 11.11
C HIS A 31 -5.22 -4.36 10.67
N TRP A 32 -5.75 -5.56 10.42
CA TRP A 32 -4.93 -6.65 9.90
C TRP A 32 -4.61 -6.45 8.42
N GLY A 33 -3.37 -6.76 8.04
CA GLY A 33 -2.90 -6.80 6.66
C GLY A 33 -3.60 -7.91 5.86
N VAL A 34 -3.60 -7.76 4.53
CA VAL A 34 -4.41 -8.63 3.67
C VAL A 34 -3.72 -9.95 3.39
N SER A 35 -2.46 -9.88 2.96
CA SER A 35 -1.62 -10.98 2.51
C SER A 35 -0.50 -11.34 3.49
N SER A 36 -0.41 -10.65 4.62
CA SER A 36 0.57 -10.88 5.68
C SER A 36 -0.10 -10.82 7.06
N PRO A 37 0.44 -11.54 8.07
CA PRO A 37 -0.03 -11.45 9.45
C PRO A 37 0.40 -10.14 10.14
N GLU A 38 0.68 -9.08 9.39
CA GLU A 38 1.10 -7.78 9.91
C GLU A 38 -0.10 -6.92 10.28
N GLN A 39 0.13 -5.94 11.14
CA GLN A 39 -0.85 -4.89 11.39
C GLN A 39 -0.54 -3.70 10.48
N VAL A 40 -1.57 -3.12 9.87
CA VAL A 40 -1.46 -2.01 8.92
C VAL A 40 -2.23 -0.81 9.45
N ARG A 41 -1.65 0.38 9.29
CA ARG A 41 -2.33 1.65 9.51
C ARG A 41 -2.02 2.59 8.35
N GLU A 42 -3.05 3.21 7.80
CA GLU A 42 -2.94 4.18 6.71
C GLU A 42 -3.55 5.53 7.13
N ALA A 43 -2.94 6.63 6.69
CA ALA A 43 -3.55 7.95 6.78
C ALA A 43 -2.97 8.92 5.74
N TRP A 44 -3.70 10.02 5.55
CA TRP A 44 -3.20 11.23 4.90
C TRP A 44 -2.83 12.26 5.97
N LEU A 45 -1.61 12.77 5.89
CA LEU A 45 -1.03 13.80 6.75
C LEU A 45 -0.81 15.06 5.91
N GLU A 46 -0.90 16.25 6.52
CA GLU A 46 -0.77 17.54 5.81
C GLU A 46 -1.69 17.66 4.57
N GLY A 47 -2.79 16.90 4.55
CA GLY A 47 -3.75 16.77 3.43
C GLY A 47 -3.18 16.21 2.12
N THR A 48 -1.86 16.00 2.03
CA THR A 48 -1.16 15.75 0.75
C THR A 48 0.02 14.78 0.87
N VAL A 49 0.26 14.22 2.06
CA VAL A 49 1.25 13.16 2.28
C VAL A 49 0.54 11.90 2.73
N ARG A 50 0.59 10.85 1.91
CA ARG A 50 0.07 9.53 2.27
C ARG A 50 1.13 8.77 3.06
N ALA A 51 0.70 8.04 4.09
CA ALA A 51 1.56 7.18 4.88
C ALA A 51 0.90 5.81 5.11
N VAL A 52 1.66 4.74 4.90
CA VAL A 52 1.24 3.36 5.23
C VAL A 52 2.28 2.74 6.15
N MET A 53 1.85 2.38 7.36
CA MET A 53 2.67 1.79 8.41
C MET A 53 2.35 0.31 8.56
N LEU A 54 3.40 -0.52 8.55
CA LEU A 54 3.35 -1.96 8.77
C LEU A 54 4.04 -2.29 10.10
N ALA A 55 3.27 -2.76 11.08
CA ALA A 55 3.76 -3.28 12.36
C ALA A 55 3.73 -4.82 12.39
N PRO A 56 4.58 -5.49 13.19
CA PRO A 56 4.53 -6.94 13.32
C PRO A 56 3.16 -7.38 13.87
N GLY A 57 2.72 -8.58 13.49
CA GLY A 57 1.44 -9.13 13.96
C GLY A 57 1.35 -9.22 15.49
N THR A 58 2.47 -9.60 16.10
CA THR A 58 2.67 -9.54 17.55
C THR A 58 3.49 -8.31 17.87
N PHE A 59 2.94 -7.43 18.69
CA PHE A 59 3.64 -6.26 19.23
C PHE A 59 3.83 -6.46 20.73
N ASP A 60 5.09 -6.47 21.18
CA ASP A 60 5.44 -6.71 22.58
C ASP A 60 5.76 -5.37 23.25
N ALA A 61 4.90 -4.91 24.16
CA ALA A 61 5.04 -3.61 24.80
C ALA A 61 6.33 -3.48 25.64
N ASP A 62 6.94 -4.60 26.04
CA ASP A 62 8.17 -4.62 26.84
C ASP A 62 9.44 -4.55 25.96
N LYS A 63 9.30 -4.69 24.64
CA LYS A 63 10.43 -4.57 23.70
C LYS A 63 10.63 -3.13 23.21
N PRO A 64 11.88 -2.68 23.05
CA PRO A 64 12.17 -1.42 22.37
C PRO A 64 11.60 -1.45 20.94
N THR A 65 11.10 -0.30 20.49
CA THR A 65 10.50 -0.15 19.16
C THR A 65 11.41 0.63 18.23
N GLN A 66 11.76 0.03 17.10
CA GLN A 66 12.41 0.70 15.98
C GLN A 66 11.35 1.08 14.94
N LEU A 67 11.23 2.36 14.63
CA LEU A 67 10.43 2.87 13.51
C LEU A 67 11.33 3.21 12.34
N ILE A 68 11.20 2.47 11.24
CA ILE A 68 11.86 2.76 9.98
C ILE A 68 10.92 3.65 9.16
N LEU A 69 11.29 4.91 8.97
CA LEU A 69 10.55 5.83 8.09
C LEU A 69 11.23 5.86 6.74
N TYR A 70 10.53 5.38 5.71
CA TYR A 70 11.03 5.26 4.34
C TYR A 70 10.31 6.24 3.40
N ALA A 71 11.01 7.23 2.88
CA ALA A 71 10.48 8.16 1.88
C ALA A 71 10.60 7.59 0.46
N THR A 72 9.47 7.57 -0.28
CA THR A 72 9.41 7.00 -1.63
C THR A 72 10.35 7.70 -2.63
N PRO A 73 10.83 6.99 -3.65
CA PRO A 73 11.51 7.60 -4.78
C PRO A 73 10.56 8.38 -5.69
N ASN A 74 11.11 9.32 -6.47
CA ASN A 74 10.31 10.10 -7.41
C ASN A 74 9.65 9.16 -8.44
N GLY A 75 8.35 9.38 -8.68
CA GLY A 75 7.57 8.61 -9.63
C GLY A 75 6.99 7.29 -9.10
N ASN A 76 7.33 6.90 -7.87
CA ASN A 76 6.83 5.65 -7.28
C ASN A 76 5.77 5.91 -6.22
N SER A 77 4.74 5.07 -6.22
CA SER A 77 3.78 4.99 -5.12
C SER A 77 4.31 4.20 -3.92
N ILE A 78 3.61 4.29 -2.79
CA ILE A 78 3.80 3.45 -1.61
C ILE A 78 3.71 1.97 -2.01
N GLU A 79 2.73 1.57 -2.79
CA GLU A 79 2.54 0.15 -3.14
C GLU A 79 3.68 -0.37 -4.03
N GLN A 80 4.13 0.42 -5.01
CA GLN A 80 5.32 0.09 -5.80
C GLN A 80 6.57 -0.02 -4.91
N THR A 81 6.70 0.86 -3.91
CA THR A 81 7.86 0.91 -3.00
C THR A 81 7.85 -0.22 -1.95
N LEU A 82 6.69 -0.55 -1.38
CA LEU A 82 6.52 -1.72 -0.52
C LEU A 82 6.86 -3.00 -1.29
N GLY A 83 6.51 -3.03 -2.58
CA GLY A 83 6.86 -4.06 -3.55
C GLY A 83 6.00 -5.31 -3.45
N SER A 84 6.02 -6.10 -4.50
CA SER A 84 5.36 -7.40 -4.58
C SER A 84 6.05 -8.30 -5.60
N ALA A 85 5.76 -9.60 -5.56
CA ALA A 85 6.16 -10.51 -6.62
C ALA A 85 5.63 -10.02 -7.97
N ARG A 86 6.40 -10.24 -9.04
CA ARG A 86 5.97 -9.90 -10.40
C ARG A 86 4.79 -10.77 -10.84
N SER A 87 3.87 -10.15 -11.55
CA SER A 87 2.86 -10.80 -12.39
C SER A 87 2.85 -10.14 -13.78
N GLU A 88 2.27 -10.81 -14.77
CA GLU A 88 2.14 -10.26 -16.13
C GLU A 88 1.34 -8.95 -16.19
N SER A 89 0.44 -8.74 -15.22
CA SER A 89 -0.46 -7.58 -15.14
C SER A 89 0.04 -6.45 -14.25
N THR A 90 1.18 -6.61 -13.58
CA THR A 90 1.70 -5.59 -12.64
C THR A 90 2.81 -4.78 -13.26
N ASP A 91 2.73 -3.46 -13.09
CA ASP A 91 3.78 -2.52 -13.44
C ASP A 91 5.14 -2.92 -12.82
N TRP A 92 6.22 -2.70 -13.58
CA TRP A 92 7.55 -3.18 -13.22
C TRP A 92 8.11 -2.51 -11.95
N HIS A 93 7.61 -1.33 -11.55
CA HIS A 93 8.10 -0.63 -10.37
C HIS A 93 7.81 -1.39 -9.07
N TYR A 94 6.83 -2.30 -9.05
CA TYR A 94 6.55 -3.17 -7.90
C TYR A 94 7.71 -4.13 -7.61
N ASP A 95 8.60 -4.38 -8.58
CA ASP A 95 9.74 -5.29 -8.43
C ASP A 95 11.08 -4.55 -8.24
N ILE A 96 11.03 -3.35 -7.65
CA ILE A 96 12.23 -2.56 -7.35
C ILE A 96 12.62 -2.70 -5.87
N GLN A 97 12.00 -1.92 -4.97
CA GLN A 97 12.57 -1.67 -3.64
C GLN A 97 12.26 -2.80 -2.66
N HIS A 98 11.06 -3.38 -2.72
CA HIS A 98 10.63 -4.44 -1.81
C HIS A 98 10.81 -4.10 -0.33
N VAL A 99 10.50 -2.85 0.07
CA VAL A 99 10.71 -2.36 1.44
C VAL A 99 10.03 -3.27 2.47
N ALA A 100 8.81 -3.74 2.17
CA ALA A 100 8.09 -4.64 3.06
C ALA A 100 8.84 -5.95 3.28
N ALA A 101 9.30 -6.60 2.20
CA ALA A 101 10.02 -7.87 2.28
C ALA A 101 11.39 -7.72 2.97
N GLN A 102 12.11 -6.63 2.69
CA GLN A 102 13.37 -6.31 3.37
C GLN A 102 13.17 -6.15 4.89
N VAL A 103 12.14 -5.44 5.32
CA VAL A 103 11.84 -5.27 6.75
C VAL A 103 11.35 -6.56 7.40
N ARG A 104 10.59 -7.39 6.70
CA ARG A 104 10.22 -8.74 7.17
C ARG A 104 11.44 -9.63 7.36
N ARG A 105 12.41 -9.58 6.43
CA ARG A 105 13.70 -10.27 6.60
C ARG A 105 14.44 -9.76 7.83
N TRP A 106 14.44 -8.45 8.07
CA TRP A 106 15.05 -7.88 9.28
C TRP A 106 14.36 -8.37 10.57
N ARG A 107 13.02 -8.37 10.61
CA ARG A 107 12.24 -8.93 11.73
C ARG A 107 12.59 -10.39 12.02
N ALA A 108 12.77 -11.21 10.97
CA ALA A 108 13.09 -12.62 11.11
C ALA A 108 14.43 -12.87 11.83
N VAL A 109 15.39 -11.94 11.73
CA VAL A 109 16.71 -12.05 12.37
C VAL A 109 16.89 -11.09 13.56
N ASN A 110 15.87 -10.28 13.89
CA ASN A 110 15.85 -9.35 15.01
C ASN A 110 14.61 -9.55 15.88
N SER A 111 14.67 -10.54 16.77
CA SER A 111 13.58 -10.86 17.70
C SER A 111 13.56 -9.97 18.94
N GLN A 112 14.57 -9.11 19.14
CA GLN A 112 14.77 -8.31 20.35
C GLN A 112 14.00 -6.98 20.34
N GLN A 113 13.45 -6.57 19.19
CA GLN A 113 12.79 -5.28 19.03
C GLN A 113 11.46 -5.43 18.29
N ASN A 114 10.52 -4.53 18.54
CA ASN A 114 9.42 -4.31 17.61
C ASN A 114 9.95 -3.48 16.44
N VAL A 115 10.16 -4.11 15.29
CA VAL A 115 10.56 -3.40 14.07
C VAL A 115 9.31 -3.01 13.31
N VAL A 116 9.03 -1.72 13.19
CA VAL A 116 7.92 -1.14 12.43
C VAL A 116 8.48 -0.38 11.23
N VAL A 117 7.80 -0.43 10.09
CA VAL A 117 8.14 0.41 8.93
C VAL A 117 6.95 1.26 8.53
N VAL A 118 7.19 2.52 8.19
CA VAL A 118 6.24 3.38 7.51
C VAL A 118 6.83 3.87 6.22
N VAL A 119 6.04 3.79 5.14
CA VAL A 119 6.40 4.34 3.84
C VAL A 119 5.57 5.60 3.60
N VAL A 120 6.23 6.69 3.19
CA VAL A 120 5.59 8.00 2.96
C VAL A 120 5.74 8.45 1.52
N GLU A 121 4.65 8.96 0.96
CA GLU A 121 4.52 9.40 -0.44
C GLU A 121 3.78 10.74 -0.52
N PRO A 122 4.28 11.74 -1.27
CA PRO A 122 3.59 12.99 -1.49
C PRO A 122 2.67 12.91 -2.70
N VAL A 123 1.58 13.69 -2.71
CA VAL A 123 0.82 13.98 -3.93
C VAL A 123 1.77 14.47 -5.03
N GLY A 124 1.56 13.97 -6.25
CA GLY A 124 2.42 14.27 -7.40
C GLY A 124 3.71 13.45 -7.47
N LEU A 125 3.94 12.53 -6.52
CA LEU A 125 5.03 11.54 -6.54
C LEU A 125 6.43 12.16 -6.66
N SER A 126 6.63 13.37 -6.14
CA SER A 126 7.95 14.02 -6.11
C SER A 126 8.15 14.85 -4.85
N TRP A 127 9.01 14.38 -3.96
CA TRP A 127 9.37 15.09 -2.73
C TRP A 127 10.03 16.46 -2.96
N PRO A 128 10.97 16.62 -3.92
CA PRO A 128 11.50 17.95 -4.24
C PRO A 128 10.42 18.93 -4.71
N ALA A 129 9.54 18.49 -5.62
CA ALA A 129 8.48 19.35 -6.14
C ALA A 129 7.46 19.70 -5.05
N TRP A 130 7.04 18.71 -4.26
CA TRP A 130 6.11 18.89 -3.15
C TRP A 130 6.68 19.80 -2.06
N LYS A 131 7.95 19.62 -1.67
CA LYS A 131 8.63 20.48 -0.68
C LYS A 131 8.68 21.93 -1.15
N ASN A 132 9.07 22.16 -2.41
CA ASN A 132 9.26 23.50 -2.96
C ASN A 132 7.94 24.21 -3.31
N ALA A 133 6.85 23.47 -3.52
CA ALA A 133 5.53 24.05 -3.77
C ALA A 133 4.87 24.65 -2.51
N GLN A 134 5.49 24.45 -1.34
CA GLN A 134 4.95 24.89 -0.06
C GLN A 134 5.85 25.96 0.57
N ALA A 135 5.24 26.93 1.23
CA ALA A 135 5.98 27.99 1.92
C ALA A 135 6.80 27.46 3.11
N ASP A 136 6.33 26.39 3.75
CA ASP A 136 6.80 25.78 4.99
C ASP A 136 7.13 24.28 4.82
N GLY A 137 7.58 23.90 3.61
CA GLY A 137 7.83 22.49 3.25
C GLY A 137 8.65 21.68 4.27
N PRO A 138 9.81 22.18 4.75
CA PRO A 138 10.57 21.55 5.84
C PRO A 138 9.76 21.30 7.12
N ASP A 139 9.04 22.30 7.62
CA ASP A 139 8.30 22.21 8.89
C ASP A 139 7.15 21.20 8.80
N LYS A 140 6.52 21.09 7.63
CA LYS A 140 5.52 20.06 7.35
C LYS A 140 6.11 18.66 7.29
N ILE A 141 7.29 18.50 6.69
CA ILE A 141 8.01 17.21 6.73
C ILE A 141 8.27 16.80 8.17
N ARG A 142 8.73 17.73 9.01
CA ARG A 142 8.95 17.46 10.43
C ARG A 142 7.67 17.06 11.16
N SER A 143 6.58 17.79 10.92
CA SER A 143 5.26 17.47 11.48
C SER A 143 4.79 16.06 11.09
N VAL A 144 5.02 15.66 9.82
CA VAL A 144 4.75 14.29 9.34
C VAL A 144 5.56 13.26 10.12
N VAL A 145 6.88 13.44 10.26
CA VAL A 145 7.75 12.49 10.99
C VAL A 145 7.32 12.35 12.44
N GLU A 146 7.05 13.46 13.13
CA GLU A 146 6.64 13.46 14.53
C GLU A 146 5.26 12.83 14.73
N ALA A 147 4.29 13.12 13.84
CA ALA A 147 2.98 12.49 13.86
C ALA A 147 3.06 10.97 13.67
N LEU A 148 3.90 10.49 12.74
CA LEU A 148 4.11 9.06 12.50
C LEU A 148 4.78 8.36 13.69
N ARG A 149 5.76 9.00 14.32
CA ARG A 149 6.37 8.48 15.55
C ARG A 149 5.33 8.31 16.65
N ALA A 150 4.40 9.26 16.78
CA ALA A 150 3.32 9.23 17.76
C ALA A 150 2.22 8.18 17.50
N TRP A 151 2.22 7.50 16.34
CA TRP A 151 1.27 6.42 16.09
C TRP A 151 1.57 5.15 16.88
N LEU A 152 2.80 4.99 17.36
CA LEU A 152 3.26 3.82 18.09
C LEU A 152 3.33 4.13 19.59
N PRO A 153 3.05 3.13 20.45
CA PRO A 153 3.21 3.31 21.89
C PRO A 153 4.69 3.43 22.29
N GLY A 154 4.93 4.01 23.46
CA GLY A 154 6.27 4.19 24.02
C GLY A 154 7.06 5.32 23.35
N GLU A 155 8.38 5.18 23.32
CA GLU A 155 9.30 6.14 22.70
C GLU A 155 10.09 5.48 21.57
N PRO A 156 9.51 5.31 20.37
CA PRO A 156 10.20 4.66 19.27
C PRO A 156 11.49 5.40 18.90
N ILE A 157 12.54 4.62 18.65
CA ILE A 157 13.76 5.09 18.00
C ILE A 157 13.53 5.04 16.49
N VAL A 158 13.90 6.13 15.79
CA VAL A 158 13.60 6.31 14.37
C VAL A 158 14.85 6.14 13.52
N THR A 159 14.75 5.26 12.54
CA THR A 159 15.68 5.20 11.41
C THR A 159 15.04 5.92 10.22
N LEU A 160 15.67 6.98 9.74
CA LEU A 160 15.25 7.70 8.53
C LEU A 160 15.90 7.06 7.30
N ALA A 161 15.11 6.73 6.29
CA ALA A 161 15.59 6.17 5.03
C ALA A 161 14.87 6.82 3.85
N GLY A 162 15.57 7.03 2.75
CA GLY A 162 14.98 7.57 1.53
C GLY A 162 15.74 7.09 0.31
N HIS A 163 15.00 6.77 -0.75
CA HIS A 163 15.57 6.42 -2.05
C HIS A 163 15.30 7.54 -3.05
N SER A 164 16.29 7.91 -3.86
CA SER A 164 16.13 8.92 -4.91
C SER A 164 15.50 10.22 -4.37
N GLY A 165 14.33 10.61 -4.89
CA GLY A 165 13.51 11.73 -4.44
C GLY A 165 13.29 11.80 -2.93
N GLY A 166 13.18 10.65 -2.27
CA GLY A 166 13.02 10.54 -0.82
C GLY A 166 14.16 11.22 -0.04
N GLY A 167 15.32 11.43 -0.64
CA GLY A 167 16.38 12.25 -0.05
C GLY A 167 15.97 13.69 0.23
N SER A 168 15.12 14.29 -0.61
CA SER A 168 14.58 15.64 -0.37
C SER A 168 13.69 15.69 0.86
N PHE A 169 12.98 14.60 1.18
CA PHE A 169 12.23 14.47 2.43
C PHE A 169 13.19 14.42 3.63
N LEU A 170 14.24 13.59 3.57
CA LEU A 170 15.26 13.49 4.61
C LEU A 170 15.96 14.84 4.86
N PHE A 171 16.40 15.53 3.81
CA PHE A 171 17.00 16.86 3.96
C PHE A 171 15.98 17.90 4.43
N GLY A 172 14.72 17.84 3.98
CA GLY A 172 13.67 18.70 4.51
C GLY A 172 13.44 18.53 6.02
N PHE A 173 13.59 17.31 6.55
CA PHE A 173 13.57 17.07 7.98
C PHE A 173 14.78 17.72 8.71
N LEU A 174 15.96 17.70 8.08
CA LEU A 174 17.16 18.37 8.60
C LEU A 174 17.07 19.91 8.49
N ASP A 175 16.41 20.42 7.45
CA ASP A 175 16.17 21.84 7.20
C ASP A 175 15.30 22.45 8.31
N ALA A 176 14.32 21.69 8.81
CA ALA A 176 13.30 22.12 9.78
C ALA A 176 13.78 22.24 11.24
N ALA A 177 15.05 21.97 11.52
CA ALA A 177 15.59 21.96 12.88
C ALA A 177 17.06 22.37 12.92
N GLU A 178 17.49 22.99 14.02
CA GLU A 178 18.91 23.31 14.24
C GLU A 178 19.76 22.05 14.48
N SER A 179 19.16 20.98 15.01
CA SER A 179 19.85 19.72 15.31
C SER A 179 18.96 18.51 15.01
N VAL A 180 19.61 17.37 14.75
CA VAL A 180 18.91 16.09 14.56
C VAL A 180 18.44 15.59 15.93
N PRO A 181 17.14 15.25 16.10
CA PRO A 181 16.63 14.79 17.39
C PRO A 181 17.30 13.52 17.91
N ASN A 182 17.42 13.42 19.23
CA ASN A 182 18.14 12.31 19.86
C ASN A 182 17.51 10.93 19.65
N TRP A 183 16.22 10.89 19.34
CA TRP A 183 15.49 9.65 19.02
C TRP A 183 15.77 9.13 17.60
N VAL A 184 16.59 9.82 16.79
CA VAL A 184 17.04 9.32 15.49
C VAL A 184 18.34 8.53 15.66
N ASP A 185 18.31 7.23 15.35
CA ASP A 185 19.51 6.37 15.42
C ASP A 185 20.28 6.32 14.10
N ARG A 186 19.57 6.40 12.97
CA ARG A 186 20.16 6.16 11.65
C ARG A 186 19.56 7.09 10.61
N ILE A 187 20.42 7.52 9.68
CA ILE A 187 20.01 8.23 8.46
C ILE A 187 20.62 7.49 7.27
N LEU A 188 19.75 6.98 6.40
CA LEU A 188 20.09 6.15 5.25
C LEU A 188 19.73 6.88 3.96
N PHE A 189 20.74 7.39 3.26
CA PHE A 189 20.58 7.90 1.90
C PHE A 189 20.84 6.76 0.91
N LEU A 190 19.77 6.18 0.38
CA LEU A 190 19.84 5.10 -0.59
C LEU A 190 19.83 5.72 -1.98
N ASP A 191 21.00 6.05 -2.53
CA ASP A 191 21.12 6.75 -3.81
C ASP A 191 20.22 8.00 -3.89
N ALA A 192 20.28 8.80 -2.82
CA ALA A 192 19.30 9.84 -2.51
C ALA A 192 19.92 11.16 -2.01
N ASN A 193 21.24 11.28 -1.94
CA ASN A 193 21.88 12.42 -1.27
C ASN A 193 22.04 13.68 -2.15
N TYR A 194 21.46 13.73 -3.35
CA TYR A 194 21.71 14.83 -4.29
C TYR A 194 21.14 16.19 -3.86
N SER A 195 20.19 16.23 -2.92
CA SER A 195 19.71 17.47 -2.27
C SER A 195 20.65 17.98 -1.17
N TRP A 196 21.83 17.38 -1.00
CA TRP A 196 22.86 17.87 -0.11
C TRP A 196 23.30 19.30 -0.43
N ASP A 197 23.20 20.18 0.57
CA ASP A 197 23.78 21.51 0.59
C ASP A 197 24.51 21.80 1.92
N ASP A 198 25.82 22.06 1.88
CA ASP A 198 26.57 22.42 3.09
C ASP A 198 26.34 23.88 3.51
N ALA A 199 25.93 24.77 2.60
CA ALA A 199 25.56 26.14 2.94
C ALA A 199 24.30 26.18 3.82
N ALA A 200 23.44 25.16 3.71
CA ALA A 200 22.31 24.92 4.62
C ALA A 200 22.72 24.31 5.97
N GLY A 201 24.02 24.07 6.20
CA GLY A 201 24.57 23.57 7.46
C GLY A 201 24.46 22.06 7.66
N HIS A 202 24.10 21.28 6.63
CA HIS A 202 23.89 19.84 6.75
C HIS A 202 25.11 19.10 7.33
N GLY A 203 26.34 19.47 6.92
CA GLY A 203 27.55 18.82 7.41
C GLY A 203 27.76 18.98 8.90
N GLY A 204 27.62 20.21 9.40
CA GLY A 204 27.71 20.50 10.83
C GLY A 204 26.66 19.74 11.64
N LYS A 205 25.40 19.74 11.19
CA LYS A 205 24.30 19.05 11.87
C LYS A 205 24.53 17.54 11.98
N LEU A 206 24.93 16.90 10.88
CA LEU A 206 25.16 15.44 10.86
C LEU A 206 26.39 15.05 11.69
N LEU A 207 27.49 15.80 11.62
CA LEU A 207 28.67 15.51 12.44
C LEU A 207 28.39 15.71 13.94
N ALA A 208 27.67 16.78 14.30
CA ALA A 208 27.26 17.01 15.69
C ALA A 208 26.36 15.88 16.20
N TRP A 209 25.41 15.44 15.39
CA TRP A 209 24.54 14.31 15.70
C TRP A 209 25.33 13.01 15.91
N LEU A 210 26.26 12.67 15.01
CA LEU A 210 27.09 11.46 15.12
C LEU A 210 28.01 11.50 16.36
N ARG A 211 28.61 12.66 16.68
CA ARG A 211 29.53 12.79 17.82
C ARG A 211 28.84 12.63 19.18
N HIS A 212 27.53 12.88 19.26
CA HIS A 212 26.79 12.85 20.53
C HIS A 212 26.41 11.44 21.00
N ASP A 213 26.38 10.42 20.13
CA ASP A 213 26.04 9.04 20.53
C ASP A 213 26.74 8.03 19.61
N GLU A 214 27.40 7.04 20.20
CA GLU A 214 28.15 6.00 19.49
C GLU A 214 27.25 4.99 18.76
N ASN A 215 25.95 4.96 19.05
CA ASN A 215 25.00 4.10 18.36
C ASN A 215 24.48 4.71 17.05
N ARG A 216 24.78 5.99 16.78
CA ARG A 216 24.27 6.70 15.61
C ARG A 216 25.07 6.41 14.36
N HIS A 217 24.37 6.18 13.24
CA HIS A 217 25.03 5.89 11.97
C HIS A 217 24.44 6.70 10.80
N LEU A 218 25.32 7.32 10.02
CA LEU A 218 25.03 7.90 8.72
C LEU A 218 25.54 6.96 7.64
N ILE A 219 24.63 6.44 6.81
CA ILE A 219 24.98 5.58 5.68
C ILE A 219 24.51 6.23 4.39
N VAL A 220 25.45 6.41 3.46
CA VAL A 220 25.18 6.87 2.09
C VAL A 220 25.55 5.74 1.14
N LEU A 221 24.57 5.22 0.40
CA LEU A 221 24.80 4.31 -0.72
C LEU A 221 24.68 5.12 -2.01
N ALA A 222 25.64 4.96 -2.91
CA ALA A 222 25.62 5.58 -4.23
C ALA A 222 26.36 4.69 -5.23
N TYR A 223 26.33 5.09 -6.49
CA TYR A 223 27.14 4.53 -7.55
C TYR A 223 27.63 5.65 -8.46
N ASP A 224 28.67 5.37 -9.24
CA ASP A 224 29.15 6.29 -10.26
C ASP A 224 28.11 6.40 -11.38
N ASP A 225 27.36 7.50 -11.34
CA ASP A 225 26.26 7.81 -12.24
C ASP A 225 26.60 8.85 -13.33
N ARG A 226 27.88 9.26 -13.38
CA ARG A 226 28.33 10.41 -14.20
C ARG A 226 28.23 10.17 -15.71
N GLU A 227 28.41 8.93 -16.13
CA GLU A 227 28.52 8.53 -17.54
C GLU A 227 27.37 7.65 -18.02
N ILE A 228 26.29 7.55 -17.23
CA ILE A 228 25.11 6.79 -17.61
C ILE A 228 24.37 7.48 -18.76
N THR A 229 23.97 6.69 -19.74
CA THR A 229 23.12 7.14 -20.85
C THR A 229 21.84 6.34 -20.93
N LEU A 230 20.74 7.01 -21.30
CA LEU A 230 19.46 6.41 -21.66
C LEU A 230 19.08 6.93 -23.04
N ASN A 231 18.87 6.03 -24.00
CA ASN A 231 18.61 6.37 -25.40
C ASN A 231 19.66 7.33 -26.00
N GLY A 232 20.94 7.12 -25.67
CA GLY A 232 22.07 7.94 -26.15
C GLY A 232 22.21 9.32 -25.49
N LYS A 233 21.37 9.68 -24.51
CA LYS A 233 21.46 10.94 -23.77
C LYS A 233 21.94 10.69 -22.35
N LYS A 234 22.82 11.56 -21.83
CA LYS A 234 23.23 11.52 -20.43
C LYS A 234 22.01 11.67 -19.52
N VAL A 235 21.90 10.77 -18.55
CA VAL A 235 20.83 10.80 -17.53
C VAL A 235 21.12 11.88 -16.48
N VAL A 236 22.40 12.09 -16.18
CA VAL A 236 22.86 12.99 -15.13
C VAL A 236 23.60 14.18 -15.74
N GLY A 237 23.24 15.39 -15.30
CA GLY A 237 23.91 16.63 -15.70
C GLY A 237 25.36 16.75 -15.16
N PRO A 238 26.13 17.74 -15.63
CA PRO A 238 27.56 17.86 -15.28
C PRO A 238 27.83 18.11 -13.79
N THR A 239 26.87 18.66 -13.06
CA THR A 239 26.95 18.95 -11.61
C THR A 239 26.02 18.06 -10.77
N GLY A 240 25.16 17.28 -11.43
CA GLY A 240 24.18 16.42 -10.78
C GLY A 240 24.73 15.04 -10.42
N GLY A 241 23.85 14.24 -9.84
CA GLY A 241 24.11 12.84 -9.50
C GLY A 241 24.50 12.62 -8.05
N THR A 242 24.23 11.40 -7.58
CA THR A 242 24.54 10.97 -6.21
C THR A 242 26.03 10.74 -6.02
N PHE A 243 26.75 10.35 -7.07
CA PHE A 243 28.21 10.23 -7.02
C PHE A 243 28.85 11.56 -6.61
N ARG A 244 28.53 12.64 -7.34
CA ARG A 244 29.09 13.97 -7.07
C ARG A 244 28.64 14.53 -5.73
N ALA A 245 27.38 14.29 -5.34
CA ALA A 245 26.90 14.68 -4.02
C ALA A 245 27.64 13.95 -2.89
N THR A 246 27.91 12.66 -3.06
CA THR A 246 28.67 11.84 -2.11
C THR A 246 30.10 12.33 -1.98
N GLU A 247 30.73 12.72 -3.10
CA GLU A 247 32.07 13.30 -3.09
C GLU A 247 32.10 14.67 -2.38
N ARG A 248 31.09 15.52 -2.56
CA ARG A 248 30.95 16.77 -1.79
C ARG A 248 30.81 16.52 -0.29
N MET A 249 29.98 15.53 0.10
CA MET A 249 29.86 15.12 1.50
C MET A 249 31.19 14.62 2.06
N ARG A 250 31.90 13.75 1.32
CA ARG A 250 33.22 13.22 1.71
C ARG A 250 34.23 14.34 1.94
N GLN A 251 34.35 15.27 0.99
CA GLN A 251 35.26 16.41 1.08
C GLN A 251 34.92 17.30 2.29
N ARG A 252 33.63 17.54 2.53
CA ARG A 252 33.20 18.34 3.67
C ARG A 252 33.51 17.67 5.00
N PHE A 253 33.21 16.38 5.15
CA PHE A 253 33.48 15.64 6.39
C PHE A 253 34.97 15.49 6.67
N ALA A 254 35.80 15.31 5.63
CA ALA A 254 37.25 15.21 5.77
C ALA A 254 37.91 16.44 6.40
N GLN A 255 37.22 17.59 6.46
CA GLN A 255 37.70 18.80 7.14
C GLN A 255 37.64 18.67 8.67
N ASP A 256 36.77 17.80 9.20
CA ASP A 256 36.42 17.72 10.62
C ASP A 256 36.71 16.35 11.25
N VAL A 257 36.78 15.29 10.44
CA VAL A 257 37.00 13.92 10.89
C VAL A 257 37.96 13.20 9.96
N GLU A 258 38.79 12.32 10.54
CA GLU A 258 39.64 11.44 9.75
C GLU A 258 38.77 10.42 8.99
N LEU A 259 39.03 10.27 7.70
CA LEU A 259 38.36 9.33 6.83
C LEU A 259 39.34 8.29 6.31
N SER A 260 38.94 7.03 6.37
CA SER A 260 39.66 5.91 5.77
C SER A 260 38.88 5.35 4.59
N SER A 261 39.57 5.00 3.51
CA SER A 261 38.98 4.37 2.34
C SER A 261 39.47 2.95 2.18
N SER A 262 38.56 2.06 1.80
CA SER A 262 38.82 0.64 1.53
C SER A 262 37.92 0.15 0.40
N THR A 263 38.16 -1.08 -0.06
CA THR A 263 37.27 -1.77 -1.00
C THR A 263 36.56 -2.89 -0.25
N THR A 264 35.23 -2.89 -0.28
CA THR A 264 34.39 -3.95 0.30
C THR A 264 33.50 -4.53 -0.79
N GLY A 265 33.79 -5.75 -1.23
CA GLY A 265 33.15 -6.34 -2.41
C GLY A 265 33.37 -5.44 -3.63
N PRO A 266 32.34 -5.10 -4.43
CA PRO A 266 32.48 -4.21 -5.57
C PRO A 266 32.49 -2.72 -5.20
N PHE A 267 32.34 -2.35 -3.92
CA PHE A 267 32.18 -0.96 -3.49
C PHE A 267 33.48 -0.35 -3.00
N GLN A 268 33.72 0.90 -3.38
CA GLN A 268 34.61 1.80 -2.64
C GLN A 268 33.89 2.28 -1.39
N THR A 269 34.47 2.00 -0.23
CA THR A 269 33.89 2.31 1.07
C THR A 269 34.76 3.35 1.76
N THR A 270 34.18 4.48 2.13
CA THR A 270 34.84 5.48 2.99
C THR A 270 34.15 5.51 4.35
N THR A 271 34.94 5.37 5.41
CA THR A 271 34.47 5.35 6.79
C THR A 271 35.12 6.45 7.63
N GLY A 272 34.38 6.99 8.60
CA GLY A 272 34.89 7.87 9.64
C GLY A 272 34.15 7.64 10.95
N LEU A 273 34.65 8.23 12.05
CA LEU A 273 34.05 8.10 13.38
C LEU A 273 33.80 6.62 13.78
N ASP A 274 34.84 5.79 13.66
CA ASP A 274 34.78 4.36 14.02
C ASP A 274 33.71 3.57 13.24
N GLY A 275 33.47 3.95 11.98
CA GLY A 275 32.48 3.32 11.10
C GLY A 275 31.06 3.89 11.24
N ARG A 276 30.84 4.92 12.06
CA ARG A 276 29.51 5.55 12.18
C ARG A 276 29.15 6.44 11.00
N LEU A 277 30.14 7.01 10.32
CA LEU A 277 29.98 7.67 9.03
C LEU A 277 30.43 6.71 7.93
N VAL A 278 29.54 6.35 7.00
CA VAL A 278 29.86 5.39 5.93
C VAL A 278 29.34 5.88 4.57
N LEU A 279 30.25 5.92 3.60
CA LEU A 279 29.95 6.24 2.21
C LEU A 279 30.32 5.03 1.35
N TYR A 280 29.32 4.34 0.81
CA TYR A 280 29.49 3.24 -0.15
C TYR A 280 29.25 3.74 -1.56
N VAL A 281 30.25 3.59 -2.43
CA VAL A 281 30.15 3.98 -3.84
C VAL A 281 30.50 2.81 -4.74
N HIS A 282 29.53 2.34 -5.53
CA HIS A 282 29.80 1.37 -6.58
C HIS A 282 30.47 2.07 -7.78
N PRO A 283 31.66 1.68 -8.24
CA PRO A 283 32.42 2.40 -9.27
C PRO A 283 31.80 2.31 -10.68
N ASN A 284 30.85 1.39 -10.89
CA ASN A 284 30.04 1.26 -12.11
C ASN A 284 30.83 1.36 -13.45
N PRO A 285 31.90 0.57 -13.64
CA PRO A 285 32.78 0.69 -14.82
C PRO A 285 32.07 0.42 -16.15
N GLU A 286 30.92 -0.26 -16.11
CA GLU A 286 30.10 -0.58 -17.28
C GLU A 286 29.02 0.50 -17.57
N ASN A 287 28.96 1.58 -16.80
CA ASN A 287 27.98 2.67 -16.94
C ASN A 287 26.52 2.20 -16.96
N LYS A 288 26.19 1.17 -16.17
CA LYS A 288 24.84 0.62 -16.03
C LYS A 288 23.96 1.53 -15.17
N ILE A 289 22.64 1.45 -15.35
CA ILE A 289 21.68 2.08 -14.44
C ILE A 289 21.53 1.18 -13.20
N LEU A 290 22.21 1.52 -12.10
CA LEU A 290 22.14 0.76 -10.83
C LEU A 290 21.20 1.41 -9.80
N HIS A 291 20.58 2.54 -10.15
CA HIS A 291 19.71 3.36 -9.28
C HIS A 291 18.72 2.55 -8.44
N THR A 292 18.11 1.52 -9.05
CA THR A 292 17.12 0.63 -8.45
C THR A 292 17.75 -0.65 -7.90
N ALA A 293 18.78 -1.17 -8.58
CA ALA A 293 19.50 -2.38 -8.20
C ALA A 293 20.19 -2.26 -6.84
N LEU A 294 20.79 -1.10 -6.53
CA LEU A 294 21.44 -0.84 -5.24
C LEU A 294 20.52 -1.08 -4.04
N VAL A 295 19.23 -0.75 -4.19
CA VAL A 295 18.26 -0.77 -3.10
C VAL A 295 17.57 -2.12 -2.99
N GLY A 296 17.06 -2.63 -4.12
CA GLY A 296 16.37 -3.90 -4.17
C GLY A 296 17.32 -5.08 -4.31
N GLU A 297 17.82 -5.27 -5.52
CA GLU A 297 18.61 -6.44 -5.92
C GLU A 297 19.83 -6.68 -5.03
N MET A 298 20.48 -5.61 -4.57
CA MET A 298 21.69 -5.66 -3.75
C MET A 298 21.43 -5.58 -2.24
N ASN A 299 20.17 -5.62 -1.79
CA ASN A 299 19.79 -5.56 -0.36
C ASN A 299 20.18 -4.24 0.34
N GLY A 300 20.09 -3.10 -0.34
CA GLY A 300 20.61 -1.82 0.16
C GLY A 300 19.91 -1.31 1.43
N LEU A 301 18.59 -1.46 1.55
CA LEU A 301 17.88 -1.06 2.77
C LEU A 301 18.27 -1.98 3.93
N LEU A 302 18.24 -3.31 3.75
CA LEU A 302 18.70 -4.28 4.75
C LEU A 302 20.11 -3.95 5.24
N HIS A 303 21.04 -3.73 4.31
CA HIS A 303 22.41 -3.36 4.64
C HIS A 303 22.48 -2.11 5.51
N GLY A 304 21.81 -1.02 5.13
CA GLY A 304 21.79 0.22 5.91
C GLY A 304 21.18 0.06 7.31
N LEU A 305 20.08 -0.71 7.43
CA LEU A 305 19.41 -0.97 8.72
C LEU A 305 20.29 -1.76 9.69
N THR A 306 21.16 -2.61 9.16
CA THR A 306 21.97 -3.55 9.95
C THR A 306 23.45 -3.22 9.99
N TYR A 307 23.92 -2.22 9.26
CA TYR A 307 25.34 -1.88 9.25
C TYR A 307 25.85 -1.64 10.69
N GLY A 308 27.01 -2.21 11.03
CA GLY A 308 27.54 -2.19 12.39
C GLY A 308 26.87 -3.16 13.38
N LYS A 309 25.87 -3.95 12.93
CA LYS A 309 25.23 -5.01 13.72
C LYS A 309 25.67 -6.38 13.20
N ASN A 310 25.93 -7.32 14.11
CA ASN A 310 26.16 -8.71 13.73
C ASN A 310 24.80 -9.39 13.45
N SER A 311 24.41 -9.48 12.18
CA SER A 311 23.07 -9.94 11.79
C SER A 311 23.12 -10.94 10.64
N ALA A 312 22.47 -12.09 10.82
CA ALA A 312 22.45 -13.19 9.86
C ALA A 312 21.32 -13.07 8.81
N TRP A 313 21.18 -11.91 8.15
CA TRP A 313 20.16 -11.74 7.10
C TRP A 313 20.67 -12.13 5.70
N GLY A 314 21.96 -11.99 5.40
CA GLY A 314 22.54 -12.17 4.07
C GLY A 314 23.76 -11.28 3.86
N THR A 315 24.04 -10.89 2.61
CA THR A 315 25.19 -10.06 2.24
C THR A 315 24.78 -8.93 1.31
N PHE A 316 25.34 -7.74 1.51
CA PHE A 316 25.18 -6.59 0.61
C PHE A 316 25.82 -6.87 -0.75
N GLY A 317 25.10 -6.58 -1.83
CA GLY A 317 25.51 -6.93 -3.21
C GLY A 317 25.36 -8.41 -3.57
N GLY A 318 24.94 -9.26 -2.65
CA GLY A 318 24.55 -10.66 -2.92
C GLY A 318 23.12 -10.77 -3.47
N PRO A 319 22.62 -12.00 -3.73
CA PRO A 319 21.23 -12.23 -4.12
C PRO A 319 20.24 -11.65 -3.12
N ARG A 320 18.98 -11.42 -3.57
CA ARG A 320 17.90 -10.89 -2.72
C ARG A 320 17.70 -11.80 -1.50
N ALA A 321 18.09 -11.31 -0.32
CA ALA A 321 18.02 -12.01 0.95
C ALA A 321 16.60 -12.13 1.52
N TYR A 322 15.63 -11.50 0.85
CA TYR A 322 14.26 -11.33 1.31
C TYR A 322 13.24 -11.96 0.35
N ALA A 323 13.67 -12.77 -0.62
CA ALA A 323 12.79 -13.33 -1.66
C ALA A 323 11.60 -14.11 -1.08
N GLU A 324 11.80 -14.86 0.00
CA GLU A 324 10.74 -15.62 0.71
C GLU A 324 9.69 -14.72 1.40
N PHE A 325 10.01 -13.44 1.63
CA PHE A 325 9.14 -12.48 2.31
C PHE A 325 8.39 -11.55 1.35
N MET A 326 8.55 -11.74 0.05
CA MET A 326 7.81 -10.99 -0.97
C MET A 326 6.33 -11.34 -0.90
N GLN A 327 5.49 -10.31 -0.86
CA GLN A 327 4.04 -10.49 -0.92
C GLN A 327 3.59 -10.78 -2.36
N PRO A 328 2.49 -11.50 -2.56
CA PRO A 328 1.94 -11.73 -3.89
C PRO A 328 1.58 -10.42 -4.59
N ALA A 329 1.59 -10.45 -5.93
CA ALA A 329 1.10 -9.36 -6.75
C ALA A 329 -0.37 -9.07 -6.44
N ALA A 330 -0.77 -7.79 -6.46
CA ALA A 330 -2.18 -7.44 -6.33
C ALA A 330 -2.96 -7.93 -7.56
N GLY A 331 -4.16 -8.44 -7.33
CA GLY A 331 -5.03 -9.00 -8.36
C GLY A 331 -5.94 -10.08 -7.81
N ILE A 332 -6.97 -10.44 -8.56
CA ILE A 332 -7.88 -11.52 -8.19
C ILE A 332 -7.20 -12.84 -8.56
N PRO A 333 -6.82 -13.71 -7.60
CA PRO A 333 -6.18 -14.98 -7.92
C PRO A 333 -7.11 -15.89 -8.74
N PRO A 334 -6.56 -16.80 -9.55
CA PRO A 334 -7.36 -17.84 -10.20
C PRO A 334 -8.15 -18.63 -9.16
N ARG A 335 -9.39 -19.00 -9.49
CA ARG A 335 -10.18 -19.88 -8.63
C ARG A 335 -9.51 -21.25 -8.56
N ARG A 336 -9.26 -21.75 -7.35
CA ARG A 336 -8.74 -23.10 -7.15
C ARG A 336 -9.75 -24.15 -7.64
N GLU A 337 -9.24 -25.27 -8.17
CA GLU A 337 -10.09 -26.38 -8.64
C GLU A 337 -10.92 -26.99 -7.49
N ASP A 338 -10.35 -27.04 -6.28
CA ASP A 338 -10.97 -27.58 -5.07
C ASP A 338 -11.73 -26.53 -4.24
N ALA A 339 -11.90 -25.30 -4.76
CA ALA A 339 -12.64 -24.27 -4.05
C ALA A 339 -14.11 -24.68 -3.85
N VAL A 340 -14.62 -24.46 -2.63
CA VAL A 340 -15.98 -24.84 -2.25
C VAL A 340 -17.04 -24.06 -3.03
N GLY A 341 -18.20 -24.68 -3.22
CA GLY A 341 -19.40 -24.01 -3.74
C GLY A 341 -20.00 -23.04 -2.73
N ALA A 342 -20.77 -22.06 -3.20
CA ALA A 342 -21.43 -21.10 -2.31
C ALA A 342 -22.45 -21.77 -1.40
N ALA A 343 -23.24 -22.72 -1.91
CA ALA A 343 -24.23 -23.42 -1.09
C ALA A 343 -23.59 -24.14 0.10
N GLU A 344 -22.48 -24.86 -0.14
CA GLU A 344 -21.74 -25.56 0.90
C GLU A 344 -21.08 -24.60 1.89
N LEU A 345 -20.44 -23.53 1.40
CA LEU A 345 -19.86 -22.51 2.26
C LEU A 345 -20.91 -21.89 3.19
N ILE A 346 -22.03 -21.43 2.63
CA ILE A 346 -23.11 -20.80 3.37
C ILE A 346 -23.72 -21.76 4.40
N GLN A 347 -23.84 -23.05 4.10
CA GLN A 347 -24.28 -24.03 5.09
C GLN A 347 -23.33 -24.10 6.29
N ARG A 348 -22.02 -24.03 6.07
CA ARG A 348 -21.00 -24.05 7.14
C ARG A 348 -21.01 -22.77 7.97
N VAL A 349 -21.17 -21.61 7.34
CA VAL A 349 -20.97 -20.31 7.99
C VAL A 349 -22.25 -19.57 8.39
N GLY A 350 -23.42 -20.01 7.90
CA GLY A 350 -24.66 -19.24 7.98
C GLY A 350 -25.27 -19.09 9.38
N GLN A 351 -24.79 -19.87 10.36
CA GLN A 351 -25.18 -19.78 11.77
C GLN A 351 -24.06 -19.23 12.67
N LEU A 352 -22.90 -18.90 12.09
CA LEU A 352 -21.80 -18.34 12.85
C LEU A 352 -22.08 -16.87 13.21
N PRO A 353 -21.45 -16.34 14.27
CA PRO A 353 -21.38 -14.90 14.49
C PRO A 353 -20.90 -14.18 13.23
N PHE A 354 -21.48 -13.02 12.91
CA PHE A 354 -21.21 -12.32 11.65
C PHE A 354 -19.70 -12.10 11.37
N ARG A 355 -18.90 -11.86 12.41
CA ARG A 355 -17.44 -11.73 12.30
C ARG A 355 -16.77 -12.99 11.75
N GLU A 356 -17.20 -14.17 12.18
CA GLU A 356 -16.66 -15.46 11.72
C GLU A 356 -17.14 -15.78 10.30
N TYR A 357 -18.42 -15.49 10.01
CA TYR A 357 -18.95 -15.54 8.65
C TYR A 357 -18.11 -14.69 7.69
N GLU A 358 -17.89 -13.43 8.05
CA GLU A 358 -17.15 -12.47 7.22
C GLU A 358 -15.69 -12.89 7.06
N PHE A 359 -15.05 -13.39 8.11
CA PHE A 359 -13.69 -13.94 8.04
C PHE A 359 -13.58 -15.10 7.05
N ALA A 360 -14.50 -16.07 7.12
CA ALA A 360 -14.51 -17.23 6.23
C ALA A 360 -14.75 -16.82 4.76
N VAL A 361 -15.75 -15.96 4.50
CA VAL A 361 -16.04 -15.45 3.15
C VAL A 361 -14.87 -14.66 2.59
N THR A 362 -14.21 -13.84 3.41
CA THR A 362 -13.01 -13.08 3.00
C THR A 362 -11.88 -14.01 2.62
N GLY A 363 -11.63 -15.08 3.39
CA GLY A 363 -10.61 -16.08 3.08
C GLY A 363 -10.83 -16.73 1.71
N GLU A 364 -12.08 -17.12 1.41
CA GLU A 364 -12.46 -17.69 0.12
C GLU A 364 -12.27 -16.69 -1.04
N LEU A 365 -12.73 -15.45 -0.87
CA LEU A 365 -12.53 -14.40 -1.88
C LEU A 365 -11.05 -14.13 -2.14
N LEU A 366 -10.25 -13.95 -1.09
CA LEU A 366 -8.80 -13.71 -1.21
C LEU A 366 -8.05 -14.91 -1.80
N ALA A 367 -8.58 -16.13 -1.68
CA ALA A 367 -8.08 -17.32 -2.36
C ALA A 367 -8.56 -17.45 -3.82
N GLY A 368 -9.34 -16.47 -4.31
CA GLY A 368 -9.85 -16.45 -5.67
C GLY A 368 -11.16 -17.20 -5.86
N ASN A 369 -11.94 -17.54 -4.83
CA ASN A 369 -13.26 -18.18 -4.98
C ASN A 369 -14.34 -17.16 -5.37
N LEU A 370 -14.22 -16.62 -6.59
CA LEU A 370 -15.13 -15.67 -7.23
C LEU A 370 -15.54 -16.25 -8.59
N PRO A 371 -16.81 -16.10 -9.04
CA PRO A 371 -17.27 -16.57 -10.34
C PRO A 371 -16.44 -16.01 -11.51
N GLU A 372 -16.22 -16.82 -12.55
CA GLU A 372 -15.38 -16.44 -13.69
C GLU A 372 -16.05 -15.35 -14.54
N SER A 373 -17.37 -15.45 -14.73
CA SER A 373 -18.19 -14.43 -15.37
C SER A 373 -18.11 -13.06 -14.68
N HIS A 374 -17.83 -13.03 -13.37
CA HIS A 374 -17.67 -11.78 -12.62
C HIS A 374 -16.29 -11.14 -12.78
N ARG A 375 -15.32 -11.80 -13.43
CA ARG A 375 -13.96 -11.26 -13.62
C ARG A 375 -13.80 -10.41 -14.89
N GLN A 376 -14.87 -10.26 -15.66
CA GLN A 376 -14.87 -9.58 -16.95
C GLN A 376 -14.95 -8.06 -16.78
N TRP A 377 -13.79 -7.40 -16.67
CA TRP A 377 -13.67 -5.96 -16.49
C TRP A 377 -14.44 -5.14 -17.54
N GLN A 378 -15.28 -4.23 -17.08
CA GLN A 378 -16.07 -3.33 -17.92
C GLN A 378 -15.46 -1.93 -17.90
N THR A 379 -15.13 -1.37 -19.06
CA THR A 379 -14.55 -0.03 -19.16
C THR A 379 -15.62 1.04 -19.15
N ILE A 380 -15.48 2.00 -18.24
CA ILE A 380 -16.29 3.21 -18.12
C ILE A 380 -15.47 4.40 -18.59
N ARG A 381 -16.08 5.29 -19.38
CA ARG A 381 -15.47 6.51 -19.89
C ARG A 381 -16.19 7.73 -19.33
N THR A 382 -15.41 8.71 -18.90
CA THR A 382 -15.89 10.00 -18.40
C THR A 382 -14.97 11.11 -18.87
N GLU A 383 -15.51 12.30 -19.02
CA GLU A 383 -14.79 13.50 -19.43
C GLU A 383 -15.34 14.72 -18.73
N PHE A 384 -14.52 15.76 -18.61
CA PHE A 384 -14.95 17.10 -18.20
C PHE A 384 -14.01 18.15 -18.80
N SER A 385 -14.43 19.42 -18.82
CA SER A 385 -13.56 20.54 -19.18
C SER A 385 -13.19 21.35 -17.95
N ASP A 386 -11.89 21.64 -17.77
CA ASP A 386 -11.38 22.45 -16.66
C ASP A 386 -11.71 23.94 -16.82
N ALA A 387 -11.33 24.74 -15.82
CA ALA A 387 -11.54 26.19 -15.83
C ALA A 387 -10.80 26.92 -16.96
N ASN A 388 -9.81 26.28 -17.58
CA ASN A 388 -9.06 26.82 -18.72
C ASN A 388 -9.61 26.33 -20.07
N GLY A 389 -10.73 25.60 -20.08
CA GLY A 389 -11.33 25.02 -21.28
C GLY A 389 -10.61 23.79 -21.82
N ARG A 390 -9.66 23.20 -21.07
CA ARG A 390 -9.01 21.95 -21.43
C ARG A 390 -9.92 20.78 -21.07
N THR A 391 -10.25 19.95 -22.06
CA THR A 391 -10.94 18.68 -21.81
C THR A 391 -9.96 17.64 -21.26
N HIS A 392 -10.37 17.00 -20.17
CA HIS A 392 -9.71 15.84 -19.59
C HIS A 392 -10.59 14.61 -19.73
N THR A 393 -9.96 13.45 -19.91
CA THR A 393 -10.67 12.16 -20.02
C THR A 393 -10.16 11.16 -19.00
N ALA A 394 -11.05 10.28 -18.54
CA ALA A 394 -10.69 9.11 -17.76
C ALA A 394 -11.35 7.84 -18.30
N GLU A 395 -10.58 6.76 -18.32
CA GLU A 395 -11.06 5.39 -18.53
C GLU A 395 -10.74 4.56 -17.29
N TYR A 396 -11.77 4.01 -16.66
CA TYR A 396 -11.61 3.12 -15.50
C TYR A 396 -12.38 1.81 -15.71
N GLN A 397 -11.94 0.75 -15.05
CA GLN A 397 -12.51 -0.58 -15.19
C GLN A 397 -13.25 -1.00 -13.93
N VAL A 398 -14.42 -1.60 -14.07
CA VAL A 398 -15.27 -2.05 -12.96
C VAL A 398 -15.67 -3.52 -13.13
N LEU A 399 -15.83 -4.24 -12.03
CA LEU A 399 -16.44 -5.56 -12.08
C LEU A 399 -17.92 -5.45 -12.54
N PRO A 400 -18.39 -6.39 -13.39
CA PRO A 400 -19.74 -6.34 -13.95
C PRO A 400 -20.82 -6.53 -12.88
N ASP A 401 -20.50 -7.23 -11.79
CA ASP A 401 -21.39 -7.50 -10.66
C ASP A 401 -20.69 -7.19 -9.32
N TYR A 402 -21.44 -7.32 -8.22
CA TYR A 402 -20.95 -7.20 -6.86
C TYR A 402 -20.16 -8.44 -6.43
N LEU A 403 -19.27 -8.28 -5.45
CA LEU A 403 -18.50 -9.37 -4.88
C LEU A 403 -19.40 -10.54 -4.50
N SER A 404 -19.01 -11.71 -4.98
CA SER A 404 -19.72 -12.96 -4.83
C SER A 404 -18.74 -14.06 -4.55
N VAL A 405 -19.11 -15.02 -3.70
CA VAL A 405 -18.30 -16.20 -3.46
C VAL A 405 -18.88 -17.38 -4.24
N GLY A 406 -18.03 -18.24 -4.81
CA GLY A 406 -18.44 -19.45 -5.51
C GLY A 406 -18.03 -19.52 -6.98
N SER A 407 -18.76 -20.34 -7.75
CA SER A 407 -18.56 -20.58 -9.19
C SER A 407 -19.69 -19.98 -10.02
N ASP A 408 -19.56 -19.92 -11.35
CA ASP A 408 -20.65 -19.43 -12.23
C ASP A 408 -21.98 -20.19 -12.06
N ALA A 409 -21.93 -21.46 -11.65
CA ALA A 409 -23.10 -22.31 -11.45
C ALA A 409 -23.65 -22.31 -10.01
N ASP A 410 -22.82 -21.93 -9.03
CA ASP A 410 -23.17 -21.92 -7.60
C ASP A 410 -22.40 -20.78 -6.91
N PHE A 411 -23.04 -19.60 -6.85
CA PHE A 411 -22.51 -18.41 -6.19
C PHE A 411 -23.55 -17.71 -5.33
N VAL A 412 -23.07 -16.82 -4.46
CA VAL A 412 -23.93 -15.90 -3.71
C VAL A 412 -23.26 -14.53 -3.63
N ARG A 413 -24.03 -13.45 -3.83
CA ARG A 413 -23.56 -12.06 -3.61
C ARG A 413 -23.43 -11.81 -2.12
N VAL A 414 -22.26 -11.41 -1.65
CA VAL A 414 -21.96 -11.31 -0.21
C VAL A 414 -21.86 -9.85 0.25
N PRO A 415 -22.83 -9.37 1.05
CA PRO A 415 -22.67 -8.14 1.83
C PRO A 415 -21.46 -8.24 2.77
N LEU A 416 -20.70 -7.15 2.88
CA LEU A 416 -19.52 -7.05 3.74
C LEU A 416 -19.50 -5.69 4.45
N THR A 417 -18.76 -5.61 5.54
CA THR A 417 -18.39 -4.33 6.15
C THR A 417 -17.49 -3.55 5.20
N PRO A 418 -17.49 -2.20 5.25
CA PRO A 418 -16.62 -1.41 4.40
C PRO A 418 -15.13 -1.70 4.64
N GLN A 419 -14.72 -2.07 5.86
CA GLN A 419 -13.33 -2.42 6.16
C GLN A 419 -12.90 -3.70 5.46
N THR A 420 -13.76 -4.73 5.48
CA THR A 420 -13.50 -5.98 4.75
C THR A 420 -13.55 -5.76 3.24
N ALA A 421 -14.49 -4.94 2.77
CA ALA A 421 -14.59 -4.55 1.36
C ALA A 421 -13.31 -3.82 0.88
N GLN A 422 -12.82 -2.86 1.65
CA GLN A 422 -11.57 -2.14 1.38
C GLN A 422 -10.38 -3.09 1.39
N ARG A 423 -10.30 -4.00 2.37
CA ARG A 423 -9.25 -5.03 2.45
C ARG A 423 -9.20 -5.89 1.17
N ILE A 424 -10.35 -6.35 0.69
CA ILE A 424 -10.42 -7.14 -0.55
C ILE A 424 -10.05 -6.28 -1.76
N ALA A 425 -10.54 -5.03 -1.81
CA ALA A 425 -10.20 -4.08 -2.86
C ALA A 425 -8.68 -3.89 -2.95
N ASP A 426 -8.00 -3.65 -1.83
CA ASP A 426 -6.55 -3.44 -1.79
C ASP A 426 -5.77 -4.68 -2.29
N ALA A 427 -6.14 -5.89 -1.85
CA ALA A 427 -5.53 -7.12 -2.35
C ALA A 427 -5.73 -7.33 -3.85
N PHE A 428 -6.88 -6.90 -4.38
CA PHE A 428 -7.19 -7.04 -5.80
C PHE A 428 -6.69 -5.86 -6.65
N GLY A 429 -5.97 -4.90 -6.06
CA GLY A 429 -5.51 -3.71 -6.78
C GLY A 429 -6.68 -2.81 -7.24
N CYS A 430 -7.70 -2.73 -6.41
CA CYS A 430 -8.98 -2.06 -6.66
C CYS A 430 -9.25 -0.95 -5.62
N SER A 431 -10.31 -0.20 -5.86
CA SER A 431 -10.93 0.78 -4.97
C SER A 431 -12.44 0.51 -4.91
N LEU A 432 -13.07 0.98 -3.84
CA LEU A 432 -14.52 1.14 -3.83
C LEU A 432 -14.92 2.37 -4.69
N PRO A 433 -16.12 2.41 -5.26
CA PRO A 433 -16.56 3.51 -6.11
C PRO A 433 -16.93 4.75 -5.30
N THR A 434 -16.90 5.93 -5.93
CA THR A 434 -17.58 7.13 -5.42
C THR A 434 -19.06 7.13 -5.84
N ARG A 435 -19.85 8.07 -5.30
CA ARG A 435 -21.21 8.32 -5.79
C ARG A 435 -21.25 8.57 -7.30
N LYS A 436 -20.40 9.45 -7.82
CA LYS A 436 -20.32 9.75 -9.26
C LYS A 436 -20.04 8.50 -10.10
N MET A 437 -19.14 7.63 -9.65
CA MET A 437 -18.87 6.37 -10.35
C MET A 437 -20.08 5.46 -10.38
N VAL A 438 -20.82 5.35 -9.28
CA VAL A 438 -22.06 4.54 -9.24
C VAL A 438 -23.10 5.09 -10.24
N GLU A 439 -23.20 6.41 -10.38
CA GLU A 439 -24.06 7.05 -11.40
C GLU A 439 -23.60 6.73 -12.83
N ASP A 440 -22.31 6.86 -13.11
CA ASP A 440 -21.74 6.52 -14.42
C ASP A 440 -21.95 5.05 -14.78
N ILE A 441 -21.72 4.14 -13.83
CA ILE A 441 -21.95 2.71 -13.97
C ILE A 441 -23.43 2.45 -14.27
N THR A 442 -24.34 3.05 -13.51
CA THR A 442 -25.79 2.89 -13.70
C THR A 442 -26.22 3.37 -15.09
N ARG A 443 -25.68 4.51 -15.55
CA ARG A 443 -25.94 5.08 -16.87
C ARG A 443 -25.55 4.14 -18.01
N VAL A 444 -24.46 3.40 -17.89
CA VAL A 444 -23.98 2.51 -18.97
C VAL A 444 -24.26 1.02 -18.75
N ALA A 445 -24.85 0.65 -17.61
CA ALA A 445 -25.20 -0.73 -17.29
C ALA A 445 -26.12 -1.35 -18.36
N THR A 446 -25.72 -2.52 -18.87
CA THR A 446 -26.45 -3.27 -19.89
C THR A 446 -27.60 -4.09 -19.29
N VAL A 447 -27.55 -4.36 -17.99
CA VAL A 447 -28.60 -5.04 -17.23
C VAL A 447 -29.09 -4.13 -16.11
N ARG A 448 -30.35 -3.71 -16.15
CA ARG A 448 -30.97 -2.90 -15.09
C ARG A 448 -32.17 -3.63 -14.52
N LEU A 449 -32.00 -4.13 -13.30
CA LEU A 449 -33.02 -4.89 -12.60
C LEU A 449 -33.77 -4.01 -11.60
N ARG A 450 -35.02 -4.36 -11.33
CA ARG A 450 -35.84 -3.68 -10.33
C ARG A 450 -35.37 -4.08 -8.92
N PRO A 451 -35.15 -3.09 -8.02
CA PRO A 451 -34.93 -3.30 -6.60
C PRO A 451 -35.93 -4.27 -5.95
N GLN A 452 -35.45 -5.18 -5.09
CA GLN A 452 -36.25 -6.19 -4.38
C GLN A 452 -36.13 -6.01 -2.85
N PRO A 453 -36.86 -5.05 -2.25
CA PRO A 453 -36.74 -4.77 -0.82
C PRO A 453 -37.33 -5.90 0.05
N LEU A 454 -36.56 -6.32 1.05
CA LEU A 454 -36.95 -7.19 2.16
C LEU A 454 -37.04 -6.39 3.46
N THR A 455 -38.01 -6.73 4.32
CA THR A 455 -38.34 -5.96 5.54
C THR A 455 -38.00 -6.68 6.84
N GLN A 456 -37.68 -7.97 6.80
CA GLN A 456 -37.41 -8.80 7.98
C GLN A 456 -35.97 -9.30 8.00
N ASP A 457 -35.40 -9.49 9.20
CA ASP A 457 -34.10 -10.12 9.47
C ASP A 457 -32.99 -9.68 8.51
N ARG A 458 -32.89 -8.38 8.28
CA ARG A 458 -32.13 -7.80 7.16
C ARG A 458 -30.63 -8.10 7.20
N GLU A 459 -30.09 -8.37 8.39
CA GLU A 459 -28.68 -8.64 8.67
C GLU A 459 -28.36 -10.15 8.70
N ALA A 460 -29.37 -11.02 8.58
CA ALA A 460 -29.18 -12.46 8.63
C ALA A 460 -28.64 -13.02 7.30
N VAL A 461 -27.70 -13.98 7.38
CA VAL A 461 -27.12 -14.66 6.21
C VAL A 461 -28.20 -15.32 5.35
N ALA A 462 -29.24 -15.89 5.96
CA ALA A 462 -30.38 -16.45 5.25
C ALA A 462 -31.09 -15.42 4.36
N THR A 463 -31.20 -14.16 4.82
CA THR A 463 -31.78 -13.04 4.06
C THR A 463 -30.87 -12.61 2.91
N PHE A 464 -29.55 -12.70 3.07
CA PHE A 464 -28.60 -12.43 1.99
C PHE A 464 -28.81 -13.42 0.83
N VAL A 465 -28.94 -14.71 1.18
CA VAL A 465 -29.21 -15.80 0.22
C VAL A 465 -30.58 -15.63 -0.42
N GLN A 466 -31.62 -15.31 0.35
CA GLN A 466 -32.96 -15.02 -0.17
C GLN A 466 -32.92 -13.89 -1.20
N HIS A 467 -32.28 -12.77 -0.87
CA HIS A 467 -32.19 -11.64 -1.78
C HIS A 467 -31.38 -11.96 -3.04
N HIS A 468 -30.29 -12.72 -2.91
CA HIS A 468 -29.55 -13.23 -4.07
C HIS A 468 -30.46 -14.06 -5.00
N ARG A 469 -31.28 -14.98 -4.45
CA ARG A 469 -32.22 -15.78 -5.26
C ARG A 469 -33.23 -14.91 -6.01
N LEU A 470 -33.82 -13.91 -5.34
CA LEU A 470 -34.75 -12.97 -5.99
C LEU A 470 -34.09 -12.21 -7.16
N ILE A 471 -32.80 -11.86 -7.03
CA ILE A 471 -32.04 -11.24 -8.11
C ILE A 471 -31.85 -12.23 -9.26
N GLU A 472 -31.43 -13.47 -8.99
CA GLU A 472 -31.20 -14.49 -10.04
C GLU A 472 -32.50 -14.92 -10.74
N GLU A 473 -33.61 -15.03 -10.01
CA GLU A 473 -34.95 -15.27 -10.57
C GLU A 473 -35.36 -14.13 -11.51
N GLN A 474 -35.12 -12.88 -11.10
CA GLN A 474 -35.38 -11.73 -11.95
C GLN A 474 -34.44 -11.71 -13.16
N TRP A 475 -33.19 -12.13 -13.00
CA TRP A 475 -32.19 -12.21 -14.07
C TRP A 475 -32.61 -13.20 -15.15
N GLY A 476 -33.06 -14.39 -14.75
CA GLY A 476 -33.49 -15.46 -15.65
C GLY A 476 -32.41 -15.79 -16.70
N ASN A 477 -32.82 -15.97 -17.96
CA ASN A 477 -31.93 -16.35 -19.06
C ASN A 477 -31.23 -15.16 -19.75
N ARG A 478 -31.19 -13.97 -19.12
CA ARG A 478 -30.52 -12.80 -19.72
C ARG A 478 -29.00 -13.02 -19.77
N PRO A 479 -28.31 -12.55 -20.82
CA PRO A 479 -26.84 -12.53 -20.84
C PRO A 479 -26.28 -11.84 -19.60
N ARG A 480 -25.17 -12.36 -19.08
CA ARG A 480 -24.42 -11.67 -18.01
C ARG A 480 -23.80 -10.39 -18.57
N GLY A 481 -23.68 -9.37 -17.73
CA GLY A 481 -23.18 -8.05 -18.13
C GLY A 481 -23.14 -7.09 -16.94
N LEU A 482 -22.73 -5.85 -17.21
CA LEU A 482 -22.69 -4.80 -16.19
C LEU A 482 -24.10 -4.55 -15.64
N VAL A 483 -24.32 -4.93 -14.38
CA VAL A 483 -25.62 -4.81 -13.73
C VAL A 483 -25.71 -3.59 -12.82
N ALA A 484 -26.87 -2.94 -12.82
CA ALA A 484 -27.24 -1.91 -11.86
C ALA A 484 -28.64 -2.17 -11.26
N GLY A 485 -28.94 -1.53 -10.13
CA GLY A 485 -30.26 -1.55 -9.48
C GLY A 485 -30.52 -2.72 -8.52
N ILE A 486 -29.56 -3.63 -8.33
CA ILE A 486 -29.76 -4.82 -7.48
C ILE A 486 -29.27 -4.66 -6.04
N LYS A 487 -28.43 -3.66 -5.74
CA LYS A 487 -27.89 -3.38 -4.40
C LYS A 487 -27.70 -1.88 -4.17
N LYS A 488 -27.48 -1.49 -2.92
CA LYS A 488 -26.89 -0.23 -2.49
C LYS A 488 -25.36 -0.40 -2.48
N ASP A 489 -24.65 0.40 -3.25
CA ASP A 489 -23.20 0.35 -3.31
C ASP A 489 -22.62 0.94 -2.01
N VAL A 490 -21.63 0.25 -1.45
CA VAL A 490 -20.73 0.84 -0.45
C VAL A 490 -19.76 1.74 -1.19
N VAL A 491 -19.73 3.03 -0.83
CA VAL A 491 -19.00 4.06 -1.59
C VAL A 491 -17.96 4.79 -0.74
N ILE A 492 -16.97 5.40 -1.39
CA ILE A 492 -16.04 6.35 -0.81
C ILE A 492 -16.60 7.77 -0.98
N THR A 493 -16.49 8.61 0.04
CA THR A 493 -17.06 9.96 0.10
C THR A 493 -16.38 10.83 1.14
N ASN A 494 -16.33 12.15 0.92
CA ASN A 494 -15.86 13.13 1.91
C ASN A 494 -16.68 13.12 3.20
N ARG A 495 -17.94 12.66 3.13
CA ARG A 495 -18.82 12.55 4.30
C ARG A 495 -18.26 11.63 5.40
N LEU A 496 -17.38 10.68 5.05
CA LEU A 496 -16.72 9.83 6.05
C LEU A 496 -15.84 10.64 7.02
N GLY A 497 -15.37 11.83 6.61
CA GLY A 497 -14.67 12.77 7.48
C GLY A 497 -15.57 13.51 8.47
N GLU A 498 -16.89 13.58 8.23
CA GLU A 498 -17.84 14.25 9.13
C GLU A 498 -17.99 13.49 10.46
N ARG A 499 -17.97 12.15 10.40
CA ARG A 499 -18.20 11.28 11.54
C ARG A 499 -17.38 9.99 11.40
N PRO A 500 -16.49 9.68 12.36
CA PRO A 500 -15.70 8.46 12.30
C PRO A 500 -16.57 7.21 12.45
N GLN A 501 -16.04 6.07 11.98
CA GLN A 501 -16.66 4.75 12.11
C GLN A 501 -18.06 4.67 11.48
N ARG A 502 -18.18 5.14 10.24
CA ARG A 502 -19.42 5.09 9.45
C ARG A 502 -19.22 4.29 8.18
N VAL A 503 -20.34 3.78 7.65
CA VAL A 503 -20.41 3.24 6.29
C VAL A 503 -21.21 4.21 5.44
N ALA A 504 -20.68 4.56 4.27
CA ALA A 504 -21.40 5.32 3.26
C ALA A 504 -22.03 4.37 2.25
N ILE A 505 -23.34 4.50 2.08
CA ILE A 505 -24.12 3.70 1.13
C ILE A 505 -24.88 4.62 0.17
N TYR A 506 -24.99 4.20 -1.08
CA TYR A 506 -25.66 4.96 -2.13
C TYR A 506 -26.29 4.03 -3.18
N GLY A 507 -27.36 4.49 -3.82
CA GLY A 507 -27.87 3.90 -5.06
C GLY A 507 -29.14 3.05 -4.89
N TRP A 508 -29.07 1.78 -5.26
CA TRP A 508 -30.25 0.92 -5.44
C TRP A 508 -31.24 1.53 -6.43
N HIS A 509 -30.76 1.74 -7.66
CA HIS A 509 -31.47 2.49 -8.68
C HIS A 509 -32.64 1.74 -9.29
N HIS A 510 -33.69 2.48 -9.63
CA HIS A 510 -34.72 2.01 -10.53
C HIS A 510 -34.17 1.77 -11.95
N PRO A 511 -34.85 1.00 -12.82
CA PRO A 511 -34.40 0.78 -14.19
C PRO A 511 -34.24 2.07 -15.02
N ASP A 512 -34.95 3.14 -14.66
CA ASP A 512 -34.83 4.47 -15.27
C ASP A 512 -33.59 5.26 -14.79
N GLY A 513 -32.83 4.71 -13.84
CA GLY A 513 -31.62 5.30 -13.29
C GLY A 513 -31.84 6.21 -12.09
N ARG A 514 -33.05 6.35 -11.56
CA ARG A 514 -33.26 7.14 -10.33
C ARG A 514 -32.83 6.35 -9.08
N PRO A 515 -31.98 6.90 -8.20
CA PRO A 515 -31.59 6.23 -6.95
C PRO A 515 -32.76 6.15 -5.97
N ILE A 516 -32.84 5.06 -5.20
CA ILE A 516 -33.75 4.95 -4.04
C ILE A 516 -33.04 5.40 -2.77
N GLN A 517 -31.75 5.07 -2.65
CA GLN A 517 -30.91 5.40 -1.51
C GLN A 517 -30.04 6.61 -1.84
N ASP A 518 -30.38 7.76 -1.26
CA ASP A 518 -29.47 8.92 -1.22
C ASP A 518 -28.19 8.58 -0.46
N LEU A 519 -27.12 9.35 -0.75
CA LEU A 519 -25.82 9.17 -0.13
C LEU A 519 -25.95 9.45 1.38
N THR A 520 -25.71 8.43 2.20
CA THR A 520 -25.91 8.52 3.64
C THR A 520 -24.82 7.82 4.42
N ILE A 521 -24.53 8.35 5.61
CA ILE A 521 -23.59 7.81 6.61
C ILE A 521 -24.29 7.59 7.96
N VAL A 522 -25.59 7.31 7.96
CA VAL A 522 -26.37 7.15 9.21
C VAL A 522 -25.96 5.91 10.01
N HIS A 523 -25.44 4.88 9.33
CA HIS A 523 -25.06 3.61 9.95
C HIS A 523 -23.59 3.58 10.37
N ARG A 524 -23.31 2.88 11.48
CA ARG A 524 -21.93 2.56 11.88
C ARG A 524 -21.30 1.60 10.87
N ASN A 525 -19.98 1.62 10.76
CA ASN A 525 -19.23 0.73 9.86
C ASN A 525 -19.32 -0.77 10.20
N GLY A 526 -19.93 -1.17 11.31
CA GLY A 526 -20.29 -2.56 11.58
C GLY A 526 -21.65 -2.99 11.00
N TYR A 527 -22.44 -2.07 10.46
CA TYR A 527 -23.75 -2.38 9.89
C TYR A 527 -23.61 -3.00 8.50
N VAL A 528 -24.24 -4.15 8.30
CA VAL A 528 -24.28 -4.86 7.01
C VAL A 528 -25.65 -5.51 6.86
N ASP A 529 -26.33 -5.25 5.74
CA ASP A 529 -27.60 -5.89 5.43
C ASP A 529 -27.62 -6.49 4.02
N TYR A 530 -28.69 -7.24 3.71
CA TYR A 530 -28.88 -7.91 2.41
C TYR A 530 -28.80 -6.97 1.21
N SER A 531 -29.02 -5.66 1.39
CA SER A 531 -29.06 -4.67 0.32
C SER A 531 -27.67 -4.10 0.02
N HIS A 532 -26.67 -4.29 0.89
CA HIS A 532 -25.30 -3.84 0.63
C HIS A 532 -24.68 -4.62 -0.54
N GLY A 533 -23.97 -3.88 -1.39
CA GLY A 533 -23.20 -4.38 -2.51
C GLY A 533 -21.80 -3.80 -2.51
N VAL A 534 -20.79 -4.67 -2.58
CA VAL A 534 -19.39 -4.28 -2.78
C VAL A 534 -19.06 -4.43 -4.25
N ARG A 535 -18.84 -3.31 -4.93
CA ARG A 535 -18.42 -3.28 -6.33
C ARG A 535 -16.98 -2.80 -6.39
N LEU A 536 -16.14 -3.48 -7.16
CA LEU A 536 -14.73 -3.12 -7.27
C LEU A 536 -14.44 -2.38 -8.57
N VAL A 537 -13.71 -1.27 -8.45
CA VAL A 537 -13.16 -0.49 -9.55
C VAL A 537 -11.64 -0.68 -9.53
N ARG A 538 -11.00 -0.97 -10.66
CA ARG A 538 -9.53 -1.04 -10.70
C ARG A 538 -8.91 0.27 -10.24
N ARG A 539 -7.85 0.17 -9.45
CA ARG A 539 -7.16 1.32 -8.88
C ARG A 539 -6.31 2.05 -9.91
N GLU A 540 -5.69 1.34 -10.83
CA GLU A 540 -5.03 1.94 -11.98
C GLU A 540 -6.07 2.29 -13.06
N ILE A 541 -6.11 3.56 -13.43
CA ILE A 541 -7.01 4.11 -14.45
C ILE A 541 -6.20 4.92 -15.47
N LEU A 542 -6.75 5.13 -16.66
CA LEU A 542 -6.12 6.00 -17.65
C LEU A 542 -6.70 7.41 -17.53
N VAL A 543 -5.87 8.41 -17.29
CA VAL A 543 -6.24 9.84 -17.35
C VAL A 543 -5.44 10.53 -18.43
N ASP A 544 -6.11 11.17 -19.39
CA ASP A 544 -5.48 11.75 -20.59
C ASP A 544 -4.52 10.74 -21.28
N GLY A 545 -4.92 9.47 -21.32
CA GLY A 545 -4.14 8.36 -21.91
C GLY A 545 -2.95 7.88 -21.07
N ARG A 546 -2.77 8.35 -19.83
CA ARG A 546 -1.67 7.94 -18.94
C ARG A 546 -2.18 7.18 -17.72
N PRO A 547 -1.52 6.08 -17.31
CA PRO A 547 -1.89 5.35 -16.10
C PRO A 547 -1.71 6.26 -14.87
N ARG A 548 -2.72 6.27 -14.00
CA ARG A 548 -2.72 6.96 -12.71
C ARG A 548 -3.45 6.13 -11.67
N ASP A 549 -3.03 6.26 -10.42
CA ASP A 549 -3.79 5.74 -9.30
C ASP A 549 -5.05 6.59 -9.09
N ILE A 550 -6.20 5.93 -8.95
CA ILE A 550 -7.51 6.57 -8.75
C ILE A 550 -7.50 7.53 -7.56
N ARG A 551 -6.72 7.25 -6.50
CA ARG A 551 -6.66 8.07 -5.28
C ARG A 551 -5.99 9.42 -5.56
N HIS A 552 -4.98 9.45 -6.42
CA HIS A 552 -4.35 10.71 -6.85
C HIS A 552 -5.32 11.55 -7.66
N VAL A 553 -6.18 10.93 -8.47
CA VAL A 553 -7.18 11.66 -9.27
C VAL A 553 -8.30 12.18 -8.37
N LEU A 554 -8.71 11.39 -7.39
CA LEU A 554 -9.74 11.76 -6.41
C LEU A 554 -9.33 12.96 -5.56
N ILE A 555 -8.07 13.05 -5.12
CA ILE A 555 -7.58 14.17 -4.28
C ILE A 555 -7.14 15.40 -5.09
N ASP A 556 -7.02 15.28 -6.42
CA ASP A 556 -6.51 16.35 -7.28
C ASP A 556 -7.53 17.51 -7.40
N PRO A 557 -7.13 18.76 -7.12
CA PRO A 557 -8.03 19.91 -7.18
C PRO A 557 -8.60 20.19 -8.57
N VAL A 558 -7.91 19.74 -9.62
CA VAL A 558 -8.32 19.91 -11.02
C VAL A 558 -9.01 18.65 -11.54
N LEU A 559 -8.44 17.46 -11.31
CA LEU A 559 -8.87 16.23 -11.96
C LEU A 559 -9.99 15.46 -11.24
N HIS A 560 -10.30 15.77 -9.98
CA HIS A 560 -11.38 15.11 -9.24
C HIS A 560 -12.73 15.06 -9.98
N PRO A 561 -13.15 16.04 -10.82
CA PRO A 561 -14.45 16.00 -11.49
C PRO A 561 -14.61 14.81 -12.44
N LEU A 562 -13.52 14.13 -12.84
CA LEU A 562 -13.59 12.87 -13.57
C LEU A 562 -14.32 11.79 -12.74
N LEU A 563 -14.08 11.79 -11.42
CA LEU A 563 -14.36 10.66 -10.54
C LEU A 563 -15.23 11.01 -9.33
N SER A 564 -15.39 12.28 -8.99
CA SER A 564 -16.09 12.77 -7.81
C SER A 564 -16.90 14.01 -8.18
N ASP A 565 -18.08 14.13 -7.59
CA ASP A 565 -18.94 15.31 -7.63
C ASP A 565 -19.09 15.96 -6.24
N GLU A 566 -18.18 15.63 -5.31
CA GLU A 566 -18.08 16.19 -3.95
C GLU A 566 -16.87 17.14 -3.78
N GLY A 567 -16.22 17.50 -4.88
CA GLY A 567 -14.89 18.11 -4.83
C GLY A 567 -13.77 17.07 -4.70
N PRO A 568 -12.53 17.52 -4.40
CA PRO A 568 -11.43 16.63 -4.06
C PRO A 568 -11.79 15.74 -2.86
N VAL A 569 -11.61 14.43 -3.01
CA VAL A 569 -11.88 13.45 -1.95
C VAL A 569 -10.64 13.27 -1.10
N THR A 570 -10.69 13.76 0.15
CA THR A 570 -9.53 13.75 1.07
C THR A 570 -9.36 12.44 1.82
N HIS A 571 -10.37 11.57 1.79
CA HIS A 571 -10.34 10.22 2.35
C HIS A 571 -10.72 9.20 1.27
N PRO A 572 -9.81 8.89 0.31
CA PRO A 572 -10.13 8.06 -0.84
C PRO A 572 -10.11 6.54 -0.53
N SER A 573 -10.40 6.15 0.71
CA SER A 573 -10.46 4.78 1.23
C SER A 573 -11.14 4.75 2.61
N TYR A 574 -11.51 3.56 3.10
CA TYR A 574 -12.11 3.34 4.42
C TYR A 574 -11.12 3.08 5.56
#